data_AF-A0A2N9G476-F1
#
_entry.id   AF-A0A2N9G476-F1
#
_cell.length_a   1.000
_cell.length_b   1.000
_cell.length_c   1.000
_cell.angle_alpha   90.00
_cell.angle_beta   90.00
_cell.angle_gamma   90.00
#
_symmetry.space_group_name_H-M   'P 1'
#
loop_
_entity.id
_entity.type
_entity.pdbx_description
1 polymer ?
#
loop_
_entity_poly.entity_id
_entity_poly.type
_entity_poly.pdbx_seq_one_letter_code
_entity_poly.pdbx_strand_id
1 'polypeptide(L)'
;MEHELIELRKHISSQGILVQDLMTGVCRELEEWKQSNGDNHEAQQDPEISEIQDPLPSERDDEKMIFLEHIDVLLAEHKVEEAIEALDAEEKNSPDLKGSGETSVGEVSQYKSAFLKRKATLEDQLVQIIEQPSVGVQEMKKALYGLIKLGKGPLAHQLLLTSYGLRLQKSIEVLLPSSHVCPKTFSATLSKLVFSIISLTTKESASIFGDNPIYTNRIVQWAEWDIEYFVRLVKENAPSSETVSALRAASICVQASLNYCSMLESQGLKLSKLLLVLLRPYIEEVLELNFRRARRLLFDLVELDESLLFSPHFESLLSAFGTISETIRVDSGMRFMYIVKVMLVPLFPFSMKCCKWRQTNRSRNQAILLV
;
A
#
# COMPACT_ATOMS: atom_id res chain seq x y z
N MET A 1 -31.19 23.93 1.56
CA MET A 1 -32.36 23.04 1.44
C MET A 1 -33.07 23.12 0.08
N GLU A 2 -33.71 24.22 -0.33
CA GLU A 2 -34.38 24.25 -1.67
C GLU A 2 -33.41 24.10 -2.85
N HIS A 3 -32.24 24.76 -2.78
CA HIS A 3 -31.21 24.68 -3.83
C HIS A 3 -30.64 23.25 -3.98
N GLU A 4 -30.37 22.58 -2.85
CA GLU A 4 -29.87 21.20 -2.82
C GLU A 4 -30.90 20.20 -3.37
N LEU A 5 -32.20 20.42 -3.13
CA LEU A 5 -33.27 19.59 -3.69
C LEU A 5 -33.41 19.75 -5.20
N ILE A 6 -33.19 20.97 -5.72
CA ILE A 6 -33.18 21.23 -7.17
C ILE A 6 -31.98 20.55 -7.83
N GLU A 7 -30.80 20.61 -7.21
CA GLU A 7 -29.61 19.88 -7.70
C GLU A 7 -29.79 18.37 -7.67
N LEU A 8 -30.39 17.83 -6.60
CA LEU A 8 -30.68 16.39 -6.49
C LEU A 8 -31.64 15.94 -7.59
N ARG A 9 -32.69 16.73 -7.84
CA ARG A 9 -33.67 16.45 -8.91
C ARG A 9 -33.02 16.47 -10.28
N LYS A 10 -32.12 17.44 -10.54
CA LYS A 10 -31.35 17.52 -11.77
C LYS A 10 -30.44 16.31 -11.96
N HIS A 11 -29.77 15.86 -10.90
CA HIS A 11 -28.94 14.67 -10.92
C HIS A 11 -29.74 13.41 -11.21
N ILE A 12 -30.88 13.21 -10.55
CA ILE A 12 -31.77 12.07 -10.77
C ILE A 12 -32.31 12.07 -12.21
N SER A 13 -32.72 13.24 -12.74
CA SER A 13 -33.14 13.35 -14.13
C SER A 13 -32.01 13.03 -15.13
N SER A 14 -30.78 13.48 -14.87
CA SER A 14 -29.63 13.16 -15.73
C SER A 14 -29.28 11.66 -15.73
N GLN A 15 -29.41 11.01 -14.57
CA GLN A 15 -29.24 9.55 -14.47
C GLN A 15 -30.37 8.80 -15.20
N GLY A 16 -31.59 9.30 -15.16
CA GLY A 16 -32.72 8.74 -15.92
C GLY A 16 -32.49 8.75 -17.43
N ILE A 17 -31.93 9.84 -17.96
CA ILE A 17 -31.57 9.95 -19.39
C ILE A 17 -30.48 8.95 -19.76
N LEU A 18 -29.43 8.82 -18.94
CA LEU A 18 -28.35 7.85 -19.17
C LEU A 18 -28.85 6.39 -19.19
N VAL A 19 -29.74 6.04 -18.28
CA VAL A 19 -30.36 4.70 -18.24
C VAL A 19 -31.20 4.45 -19.49
N GLN A 20 -31.95 5.46 -19.93
CA GLN A 20 -32.79 5.36 -21.12
C GLN A 20 -31.94 5.25 -22.40
N ASP A 21 -30.85 6.02 -22.52
CA ASP A 21 -29.91 5.95 -23.64
C ASP A 21 -29.21 4.57 -23.68
N LEU A 22 -28.84 4.02 -22.52
CA LEU A 22 -28.28 2.67 -22.43
C LEU A 22 -29.29 1.61 -22.87
N MET A 23 -30.54 1.67 -22.37
CA MET A 23 -31.58 0.71 -22.80
C MET A 23 -31.85 0.82 -24.30
N THR A 24 -31.85 2.03 -24.87
CA THR A 24 -32.11 2.23 -26.30
C THR A 24 -30.92 1.75 -27.14
N GLY A 25 -29.69 1.93 -26.66
CA GLY A 25 -28.48 1.39 -27.29
C GLY A 25 -28.46 -0.13 -27.32
N VAL A 26 -28.75 -0.78 -26.19
CA VAL A 26 -28.77 -2.25 -26.08
C VAL A 26 -29.90 -2.87 -26.92
N CYS A 27 -31.08 -2.25 -26.97
CA CYS A 27 -32.16 -2.73 -27.85
C CYS A 27 -31.76 -2.66 -29.33
N ARG A 28 -31.11 -1.57 -29.76
CA ARG A 28 -30.66 -1.42 -31.15
C ARG A 28 -29.61 -2.48 -31.53
N GLU A 29 -28.62 -2.72 -30.66
CA GLU A 29 -27.60 -3.74 -30.89
C GLU A 29 -28.22 -5.15 -30.96
N LEU A 30 -29.25 -5.43 -30.15
CA LEU A 30 -29.97 -6.70 -30.18
C LEU A 30 -30.82 -6.87 -31.46
N GLU A 31 -31.45 -5.82 -31.95
CA GLU A 31 -32.21 -5.82 -33.21
C GLU A 31 -31.30 -6.03 -34.43
N GLU A 32 -30.12 -5.38 -34.45
CA GLU A 32 -29.11 -5.52 -35.52
C GLU A 32 -28.56 -6.95 -35.57
N TRP A 33 -28.30 -7.56 -34.41
CA TRP A 33 -27.85 -8.96 -34.32
C TRP A 33 -28.92 -9.97 -34.76
N LYS A 34 -30.19 -9.64 -34.54
CA LYS A 34 -31.32 -10.47 -34.97
C LYS A 34 -31.53 -10.43 -36.49
N GLN A 35 -31.21 -9.30 -37.13
CA GLN A 35 -31.30 -9.14 -38.59
C GLN A 35 -30.12 -9.77 -39.33
N SER A 36 -28.92 -9.80 -38.73
CA SER A 36 -27.74 -10.44 -39.34
C SER A 36 -27.83 -11.97 -39.44
N ASN A 37 -28.73 -12.60 -38.67
CA ASN A 37 -28.96 -14.05 -38.71
C ASN A 37 -30.14 -14.48 -39.61
N GLY A 38 -30.83 -13.53 -40.26
CA GLY A 38 -32.14 -13.76 -40.87
C GLY A 38 -32.17 -14.09 -42.36
N ASP A 39 -31.15 -13.71 -43.14
CA ASP A 39 -31.20 -13.87 -44.60
C ASP A 39 -29.88 -14.45 -45.12
N ASN A 40 -29.94 -15.67 -45.66
CA ASN A 40 -29.26 -16.11 -46.88
C ASN A 40 -29.53 -17.61 -47.14
N HIS A 41 -30.64 -17.89 -47.82
CA HIS A 41 -30.81 -19.13 -48.59
C HIS A 41 -31.33 -18.76 -49.98
N GLU A 42 -30.47 -18.74 -50.99
CA GLU A 42 -30.79 -19.22 -52.34
C GLU A 42 -29.53 -19.80 -52.99
N ALA A 43 -29.68 -20.99 -53.56
CA ALA A 43 -28.64 -21.81 -54.17
C ALA A 43 -28.37 -21.40 -55.62
N GLN A 44 -27.13 -21.56 -56.11
CA GLN A 44 -26.82 -22.40 -57.29
C GLN A 44 -25.34 -22.35 -57.75
N GLN A 45 -24.82 -23.57 -57.95
CA GLN A 45 -23.88 -24.06 -58.98
C GLN A 45 -22.36 -23.83 -58.84
N ASP A 46 -21.67 -24.99 -58.81
CA ASP A 46 -20.24 -25.25 -59.02
C ASP A 46 -19.69 -24.65 -60.34
N PRO A 47 -18.35 -24.49 -60.41
CA PRO A 47 -17.57 -25.49 -61.15
C PRO A 47 -16.28 -25.95 -60.43
N GLU A 48 -16.16 -27.28 -60.35
CA GLU A 48 -14.99 -28.15 -60.49
C GLU A 48 -13.55 -27.66 -60.19
N ILE A 49 -12.95 -28.40 -59.24
CA ILE A 49 -11.59 -28.98 -59.23
C ILE A 49 -10.42 -28.08 -58.81
N SER A 50 -9.98 -28.27 -57.56
CA SER A 50 -8.65 -28.81 -57.32
C SER A 50 -8.68 -29.59 -56.00
N GLU A 51 -8.65 -30.93 -56.10
CA GLU A 51 -8.47 -31.83 -54.97
C GLU A 51 -7.07 -31.61 -54.37
N ILE A 52 -6.97 -30.66 -53.44
CA ILE A 52 -5.97 -30.74 -52.39
C ILE A 52 -6.51 -31.77 -51.41
N GLN A 53 -5.91 -32.96 -51.42
CA GLN A 53 -6.17 -33.97 -50.39
C GLN A 53 -5.75 -33.39 -49.04
N ASP A 54 -6.69 -32.75 -48.34
CA ASP A 54 -6.61 -32.61 -46.90
C ASP A 54 -6.64 -34.03 -46.32
N PRO A 55 -5.62 -34.44 -45.55
CA PRO A 55 -5.70 -35.70 -44.83
C PRO A 55 -6.89 -35.61 -43.88
N LEU A 56 -7.80 -36.60 -43.96
CA LEU A 56 -8.92 -36.75 -43.05
C LEU A 56 -8.44 -36.56 -41.59
N PRO A 57 -9.12 -35.74 -40.77
CA PRO A 57 -8.74 -35.54 -39.38
C PRO A 57 -8.68 -36.90 -38.70
N SER A 58 -7.56 -37.18 -38.03
CA SER A 58 -7.41 -38.42 -37.28
C SER A 58 -8.31 -38.37 -36.03
N GLU A 59 -8.79 -39.50 -35.52
CA GLU A 59 -9.61 -39.53 -34.28
C GLU A 59 -8.96 -38.76 -33.11
N ARG A 60 -7.62 -38.69 -33.08
CA ARG A 60 -6.85 -37.89 -32.10
C ARG A 60 -6.92 -36.39 -32.32
N ASP A 61 -7.09 -35.93 -33.55
CA ASP A 61 -7.28 -34.51 -33.86
C ASP A 61 -8.70 -34.04 -33.50
N ASP A 62 -9.69 -34.93 -33.63
CA ASP A 62 -11.06 -34.67 -33.17
C ASP A 62 -11.14 -34.56 -31.63
N GLU A 63 -10.49 -35.48 -30.89
CA GLU A 63 -10.43 -35.41 -29.41
C GLU A 63 -9.79 -34.10 -28.91
N LYS A 64 -8.72 -33.65 -29.58
CA LYS A 64 -8.04 -32.39 -29.30
C LYS A 64 -8.92 -31.17 -29.56
N MET A 65 -9.67 -31.19 -30.66
CA MET A 65 -10.60 -30.12 -31.00
C MET A 65 -11.73 -30.04 -29.96
N ILE A 66 -12.32 -31.17 -29.58
CA ILE A 66 -13.37 -31.24 -28.54
C ILE A 66 -12.85 -30.70 -27.20
N PHE A 67 -11.61 -31.03 -26.81
CA PHE A 67 -11.01 -30.47 -25.60
C PHE A 67 -10.90 -28.94 -25.67
N LEU A 68 -10.41 -28.40 -26.79
CA LEU A 68 -10.25 -26.96 -26.96
C LEU A 68 -11.60 -26.22 -26.94
N GLU A 69 -12.63 -26.79 -27.56
CA GLU A 69 -14.00 -26.26 -27.49
C GLU A 69 -14.55 -26.30 -26.07
N HIS A 70 -14.29 -27.37 -25.32
CA HIS A 70 -14.68 -27.46 -23.92
C HIS A 70 -14.04 -26.34 -23.08
N ILE A 71 -12.77 -26.03 -23.30
CA ILE A 71 -12.12 -24.88 -22.65
C ILE A 71 -12.79 -23.57 -23.03
N ASP A 72 -13.13 -23.36 -24.31
CA ASP A 72 -13.81 -22.13 -24.74
C ASP A 72 -15.17 -21.96 -24.03
N VAL A 73 -15.91 -23.05 -23.85
CA VAL A 73 -17.16 -23.05 -23.08
C VAL A 73 -16.90 -22.66 -21.62
N LEU A 74 -15.90 -23.26 -20.96
CA LEU A 74 -15.57 -22.92 -19.57
C LEU A 74 -15.16 -21.44 -19.42
N LEU A 75 -14.38 -20.92 -20.37
CA LEU A 75 -13.96 -19.52 -20.38
C LEU A 75 -15.13 -18.56 -20.60
N ALA A 76 -16.08 -18.93 -21.46
CA ALA A 76 -17.30 -18.16 -21.71
C ALA A 76 -18.27 -18.17 -20.52
N GLU A 77 -18.34 -19.29 -19.80
CA GLU A 77 -19.15 -19.45 -18.58
C GLU A 77 -18.48 -18.88 -17.32
N HIS A 78 -17.29 -18.27 -17.44
CA HIS A 78 -16.48 -17.77 -16.32
C HIS A 78 -16.17 -18.84 -15.25
N LYS A 79 -16.10 -20.11 -15.64
CA LYS A 79 -15.71 -21.23 -14.77
C LYS A 79 -14.17 -21.33 -14.69
N VAL A 80 -13.57 -20.29 -14.14
CA VAL A 80 -12.11 -20.07 -14.13
C VAL A 80 -11.37 -21.22 -13.43
N GLU A 81 -11.85 -21.70 -12.29
CA GLU A 81 -11.21 -22.81 -11.57
C GLU A 81 -11.21 -24.12 -12.36
N GLU A 82 -12.34 -24.48 -12.97
CA GLU A 82 -12.46 -25.69 -13.81
C GLU A 82 -11.55 -25.59 -15.05
N ALA A 83 -11.49 -24.40 -15.66
CA ALA A 83 -10.61 -24.16 -16.81
C ALA A 83 -9.12 -24.30 -16.45
N ILE A 84 -8.70 -23.81 -15.27
CA ILE A 84 -7.32 -23.99 -14.78
C ILE A 84 -7.00 -25.48 -14.61
N GLU A 85 -7.90 -26.25 -13.99
CA GLU A 85 -7.68 -27.67 -13.73
C GLU A 85 -7.62 -28.49 -15.03
N ALA A 86 -8.52 -28.22 -15.97
CA ALA A 86 -8.53 -28.87 -17.27
C ALA A 86 -7.25 -28.59 -18.08
N LEU A 87 -6.80 -27.32 -18.14
CA LEU A 87 -5.57 -26.96 -18.85
C LEU A 87 -4.30 -27.51 -18.18
N ASP A 88 -4.22 -27.48 -16.85
CA ASP A 88 -3.08 -28.05 -16.10
C ASP A 88 -3.00 -29.57 -16.28
N ALA A 89 -4.14 -30.27 -16.30
CA ALA A 89 -4.20 -31.70 -16.58
C ALA A 89 -3.75 -32.02 -18.01
N GLU A 90 -4.25 -31.29 -19.01
CA GLU A 90 -3.87 -31.51 -20.41
C GLU A 90 -2.37 -31.25 -20.64
N GLU A 91 -1.81 -30.16 -20.10
CA GLU A 91 -0.39 -29.85 -20.22
C GLU A 91 0.51 -30.94 -19.59
N LYS A 92 0.04 -31.57 -18.51
CA LYS A 92 0.74 -32.68 -17.85
C LYS A 92 0.59 -34.02 -18.56
N ASN A 93 -0.47 -34.24 -19.32
CA ASN A 93 -0.77 -35.53 -19.93
C ASN A 93 -0.41 -35.60 -21.42
N SER A 94 -0.41 -34.46 -22.12
CA SER A 94 -0.23 -34.39 -23.56
C SER A 94 1.26 -34.41 -23.98
N PRO A 95 1.73 -35.40 -24.76
CA PRO A 95 3.11 -35.43 -25.26
C PRO A 95 3.40 -34.28 -26.25
N ASP A 96 2.38 -33.84 -26.99
CA ASP A 96 2.49 -32.76 -27.99
C ASP A 96 2.81 -31.40 -27.35
N LEU A 97 2.43 -31.22 -26.08
CA LEU A 97 2.71 -30.01 -25.31
C LEU A 97 4.09 -30.04 -24.63
N LYS A 98 4.64 -31.23 -24.32
CA LYS A 98 5.89 -31.44 -23.56
C LYS A 98 7.20 -31.19 -24.32
N GLY A 99 7.14 -30.83 -25.60
CA GLY A 99 8.32 -30.46 -26.40
C GLY A 99 8.87 -29.06 -26.04
N SER A 100 9.78 -28.99 -25.06
CA SER A 100 10.62 -27.80 -24.77
C SER A 100 12.01 -28.24 -24.28
N GLY A 101 12.60 -29.19 -24.99
CA GLY A 101 14.04 -29.49 -24.91
C GLY A 101 14.66 -29.09 -26.23
N GLU A 102 15.57 -28.13 -26.17
CA GLU A 102 16.52 -27.67 -27.20
C GLU A 102 16.71 -28.63 -28.39
N THR A 103 16.72 -28.09 -29.62
CA THR A 103 16.92 -28.76 -30.94
C THR A 103 15.71 -29.36 -31.68
N SER A 104 14.80 -28.51 -32.14
CA SER A 104 14.60 -28.32 -33.59
C SER A 104 13.88 -26.99 -33.81
N VAL A 105 14.21 -26.27 -34.88
CA VAL A 105 13.36 -25.21 -35.42
C VAL A 105 12.17 -25.93 -36.07
N GLY A 106 11.30 -26.51 -35.23
CA GLY A 106 10.17 -27.32 -35.62
C GLY A 106 8.89 -26.54 -35.38
N GLU A 107 8.10 -26.38 -36.43
CA GLU A 107 6.81 -25.70 -36.44
C GLU A 107 5.96 -26.09 -35.21
N VAL A 108 5.54 -25.09 -34.42
CA VAL A 108 4.59 -25.31 -33.32
C VAL A 108 3.31 -25.87 -33.94
N SER A 109 2.91 -27.08 -33.54
CA SER A 109 1.68 -27.70 -34.06
C SER A 109 0.48 -26.78 -33.85
N GLN A 110 -0.47 -26.79 -34.80
CA GLN A 110 -1.68 -25.96 -34.73
C GLN A 110 -2.44 -26.15 -33.41
N TYR A 111 -2.46 -27.38 -32.88
CA TYR A 111 -3.03 -27.68 -31.57
C TYR A 111 -2.30 -26.96 -30.43
N LYS A 112 -0.96 -27.01 -30.39
CA LYS A 112 -0.17 -26.35 -29.34
C LYS A 112 -0.34 -24.84 -29.37
N SER A 113 -0.42 -24.22 -30.57
CA SER A 113 -0.67 -22.78 -30.67
C SER A 113 -2.09 -22.41 -30.19
N ALA A 114 -3.10 -23.19 -30.56
CA ALA A 114 -4.48 -23.00 -30.14
C ALA A 114 -4.68 -23.21 -28.62
N PHE A 115 -3.94 -24.15 -28.03
CA PHE A 115 -3.89 -24.39 -26.59
C PHE A 115 -3.27 -23.18 -25.86
N LEU A 116 -2.10 -22.71 -26.31
CA LEU A 116 -1.44 -21.54 -25.71
C LEU A 116 -2.29 -20.28 -25.81
N LYS A 117 -3.07 -20.12 -26.88
CA LYS A 117 -4.02 -19.00 -27.03
C LYS A 117 -5.08 -18.99 -25.93
N ARG A 118 -5.71 -20.15 -25.66
CA ARG A 118 -6.71 -20.27 -24.58
C ARG A 118 -6.11 -20.10 -23.19
N LYS A 119 -4.89 -20.62 -22.98
CA LYS A 119 -4.12 -20.38 -21.76
C LYS A 119 -3.85 -18.89 -21.53
N ALA A 120 -3.53 -18.14 -22.59
CA ALA A 120 -3.37 -16.69 -22.51
C ALA A 120 -4.69 -15.97 -22.21
N THR A 121 -5.81 -16.39 -22.81
CA THR A 121 -7.14 -15.83 -22.49
C THR A 121 -7.52 -16.06 -21.02
N LEU A 122 -7.23 -17.22 -20.46
CA LEU A 122 -7.45 -17.51 -19.05
C LEU A 122 -6.54 -16.66 -18.14
N GLU A 123 -5.28 -16.48 -18.53
CA GLU A 123 -4.35 -15.56 -17.85
C GLU A 123 -4.92 -14.14 -17.81
N ASP A 124 -5.44 -13.63 -18.94
CA ASP A 124 -6.04 -12.30 -19.01
C ASP A 124 -7.27 -12.17 -18.09
N GLN A 125 -8.13 -13.19 -18.03
CA GLN A 125 -9.28 -13.20 -17.12
C GLN A 125 -8.84 -13.18 -15.64
N LEU A 126 -7.80 -13.93 -15.29
CA LEU A 126 -7.24 -13.94 -13.93
C LEU A 126 -6.63 -12.58 -13.55
N VAL A 127 -5.91 -11.94 -14.47
CA VAL A 127 -5.37 -10.60 -14.28
C VAL A 127 -6.51 -9.61 -14.04
N GLN A 128 -7.56 -9.66 -14.86
CA GLN A 128 -8.73 -8.79 -14.69
C GLN A 128 -9.39 -8.95 -13.33
N ILE A 129 -9.54 -10.18 -12.81
CA ILE A 129 -10.08 -10.42 -11.47
C ILE A 129 -9.20 -9.76 -10.39
N ILE A 130 -7.87 -9.86 -10.50
CA ILE A 130 -6.95 -9.31 -9.49
C ILE A 130 -6.92 -7.78 -9.53
N GLU A 131 -7.00 -7.18 -10.71
CA GLU A 131 -6.95 -5.72 -10.89
C GLU A 131 -8.25 -5.01 -10.50
N GLN A 132 -9.36 -5.74 -10.36
CA GLN A 132 -10.62 -5.17 -9.92
C GLN A 132 -10.51 -4.54 -8.52
N PRO A 133 -10.79 -3.23 -8.35
CA PRO A 133 -10.63 -2.55 -7.05
C PRO A 133 -11.51 -3.08 -5.92
N SER A 134 -12.64 -3.70 -6.26
CA SER A 134 -13.62 -4.25 -5.32
C SER A 134 -13.39 -5.72 -4.99
N VAL A 135 -12.41 -6.39 -5.61
CA VAL A 135 -12.18 -7.82 -5.41
C VAL A 135 -11.87 -8.13 -3.93
N GLY A 136 -12.49 -9.20 -3.41
CA GLY A 136 -12.18 -9.68 -2.08
C GLY A 136 -10.75 -10.21 -1.99
N VAL A 137 -10.08 -10.07 -0.83
CA VAL A 137 -8.71 -10.59 -0.65
C VAL A 137 -8.63 -12.10 -0.92
N GLN A 138 -9.68 -12.86 -0.57
CA GLN A 138 -9.71 -14.30 -0.81
C GLN A 138 -9.83 -14.65 -2.30
N GLU A 139 -10.65 -13.91 -3.04
CA GLU A 139 -10.84 -14.11 -4.47
C GLU A 139 -9.59 -13.71 -5.25
N MET A 140 -8.97 -12.58 -4.89
CA MET A 140 -7.66 -12.17 -5.38
C MET A 140 -6.61 -13.28 -5.18
N LYS A 141 -6.57 -13.91 -3.99
CA LYS A 141 -5.65 -15.02 -3.72
C LYS A 141 -5.93 -16.24 -4.59
N LYS A 142 -7.20 -16.61 -4.79
CA LYS A 142 -7.56 -17.71 -5.68
C LYS A 142 -7.06 -17.46 -7.10
N ALA A 143 -7.27 -16.25 -7.61
CA ALA A 143 -6.78 -15.86 -8.93
C ALA A 143 -5.24 -15.91 -9.03
N LEU A 144 -4.52 -15.47 -7.98
CA LEU A 144 -3.07 -15.58 -7.89
C LEU A 144 -2.59 -17.03 -7.91
N TYR A 145 -3.24 -17.93 -7.16
CA TYR A 145 -2.94 -19.37 -7.21
C TYR A 145 -3.21 -19.95 -8.60
N GLY A 146 -4.27 -19.50 -9.28
CA GLY A 146 -4.54 -19.84 -10.68
C GLY A 146 -3.38 -19.48 -11.60
N LEU A 147 -2.88 -18.24 -11.52
CA LEU A 147 -1.72 -17.81 -12.30
C LEU A 147 -0.47 -18.65 -12.00
N ILE A 148 -0.24 -19.01 -10.74
CA ILE A 148 0.90 -19.88 -10.37
C ILE A 148 0.75 -21.27 -10.99
N LYS A 149 -0.47 -21.87 -10.96
CA LYS A 149 -0.75 -23.15 -11.63
C LYS A 149 -0.49 -23.08 -13.13
N LEU A 150 -0.78 -21.94 -13.77
CA LEU A 150 -0.48 -21.72 -15.19
C LEU A 150 1.02 -21.48 -15.49
N GLY A 151 1.89 -21.49 -14.47
CA GLY A 151 3.33 -21.23 -14.59
C GLY A 151 3.69 -19.73 -14.60
N LYS A 152 2.74 -18.84 -14.27
CA LYS A 152 2.91 -17.38 -14.26
C LYS A 152 3.27 -16.82 -12.88
N GLY A 153 4.15 -17.52 -12.16
CA GLY A 153 4.59 -17.14 -10.81
C GLY A 153 5.12 -15.69 -10.69
N PRO A 154 6.05 -15.23 -11.56
CA PRO A 154 6.55 -13.85 -11.50
C PRO A 154 5.45 -12.80 -11.71
N LEU A 155 4.52 -13.03 -12.63
CA LEU A 155 3.38 -12.14 -12.87
C LEU A 155 2.45 -12.11 -11.67
N ALA A 156 2.12 -13.29 -11.11
CA ALA A 156 1.31 -13.38 -9.89
C ALA A 156 1.96 -12.60 -8.73
N HIS A 157 3.27 -12.74 -8.52
CA HIS A 157 3.97 -12.01 -7.48
C HIS A 157 3.93 -10.48 -7.71
N GLN A 158 4.10 -10.04 -8.95
CA GLN A 158 3.95 -8.62 -9.30
C GLN A 158 2.55 -8.10 -8.99
N LEU A 159 1.50 -8.83 -9.38
CA LEU A 159 0.11 -8.44 -9.14
C LEU A 159 -0.25 -8.44 -7.66
N LEU A 160 0.29 -9.36 -6.86
CA LEU A 160 0.19 -9.31 -5.40
C LEU A 160 0.71 -7.97 -4.87
N LEU A 161 1.93 -7.58 -5.27
CA LEU A 161 2.52 -6.32 -4.80
C LEU A 161 1.71 -5.10 -5.26
N THR A 162 1.30 -5.07 -6.52
CA THR A 162 0.49 -3.98 -7.08
C THR A 162 -0.84 -3.84 -6.34
N SER A 163 -1.55 -4.94 -6.12
CA SER A 163 -2.85 -4.92 -5.45
C SER A 163 -2.77 -4.44 -3.99
N TYR A 164 -1.77 -4.91 -3.22
CA TYR A 164 -1.54 -4.42 -1.86
C TYR A 164 -1.06 -2.95 -1.84
N GLY A 165 -0.21 -2.55 -2.78
CA GLY A 165 0.25 -1.17 -2.94
C GLY A 165 -0.91 -0.20 -3.22
N LEU A 166 -1.79 -0.54 -4.16
CA LEU A 166 -2.99 0.27 -4.46
C LEU A 166 -3.94 0.39 -3.26
N ARG A 167 -4.14 -0.71 -2.52
CA ARG A 167 -4.96 -0.70 -1.29
C ARG A 167 -4.32 0.16 -0.19
N LEU A 168 -3.00 0.10 -0.05
CA LEU A 168 -2.26 0.97 0.88
C LEU A 168 -2.41 2.43 0.49
N GLN A 169 -2.20 2.78 -0.78
CA GLN A 169 -2.34 4.14 -1.28
C GLN A 169 -3.75 4.69 -0.99
N LYS A 170 -4.81 3.94 -1.33
CA LYS A 170 -6.19 4.35 -1.04
C LYS A 170 -6.43 4.55 0.46
N SER A 171 -5.85 3.69 1.30
CA SER A 171 -5.96 3.81 2.76
C SER A 171 -5.23 5.05 3.30
N ILE A 172 -4.09 5.40 2.68
CA ILE A 172 -3.34 6.62 2.99
C ILE A 172 -4.13 7.85 2.56
N GLU A 173 -4.74 7.84 1.37
CA GLU A 173 -5.58 8.95 0.89
C GLU A 173 -6.75 9.25 1.84
N VAL A 174 -7.39 8.21 2.37
CA VAL A 174 -8.42 8.34 3.41
C VAL A 174 -7.86 8.87 4.73
N LEU A 175 -6.62 8.52 5.06
CA LEU A 175 -5.95 8.96 6.28
C LEU A 175 -5.42 10.41 6.18
N LEU A 176 -5.05 10.89 4.99
CA LEU A 176 -4.38 12.18 4.79
C LEU A 176 -5.10 13.37 5.45
N PRO A 177 -6.43 13.55 5.36
CA PRO A 177 -7.12 14.65 6.02
C PRO A 177 -6.91 14.71 7.54
N SER A 178 -6.60 13.57 8.19
CA SER A 178 -6.34 13.52 9.63
C SER A 178 -5.02 14.20 10.02
N SER A 179 -4.12 14.47 9.07
CA SER A 179 -2.86 15.19 9.33
C SER A 179 -3.10 16.60 9.87
N HIS A 180 -4.12 17.29 9.36
CA HIS A 180 -4.49 18.63 9.79
C HIS A 180 -5.24 18.63 11.12
N VAL A 181 -6.09 17.62 11.35
CA VAL A 181 -6.95 17.54 12.55
C VAL A 181 -6.15 17.08 13.77
N CYS A 182 -5.25 16.11 13.61
CA CYS A 182 -4.43 15.57 14.69
C CYS A 182 -2.97 15.33 14.27
N PRO A 183 -2.21 16.41 14.00
CA PRO A 183 -0.84 16.30 13.49
C PRO A 183 0.13 15.59 14.44
N LYS A 184 -0.20 15.56 15.74
CA LYS A 184 0.63 14.93 16.78
C LYS A 184 0.61 13.39 16.70
N THR A 185 -0.47 12.79 16.20
CA THR A 185 -0.64 11.33 16.14
C THR A 185 -0.62 10.79 14.72
N PHE A 186 -0.75 11.68 13.71
CA PHE A 186 -0.75 11.31 12.29
C PHE A 186 0.42 10.40 11.91
N SER A 187 1.66 10.75 12.27
CA SER A 187 2.85 9.96 11.94
C SER A 187 2.84 8.55 12.55
N ALA A 188 2.31 8.41 13.77
CA ALA A 188 2.16 7.09 14.42
C ALA A 188 1.09 6.24 13.74
N THR A 189 -0.06 6.84 13.40
CA THR A 189 -1.15 6.15 12.70
C THR A 189 -0.71 5.73 11.30
N LEU A 190 -0.01 6.62 10.58
CA LEU A 190 0.54 6.33 9.26
C LEU A 190 1.59 5.22 9.34
N SER A 191 2.48 5.25 10.35
CA SER A 191 3.42 4.16 10.60
C SER A 191 2.68 2.84 10.80
N LYS A 192 1.66 2.81 11.66
CA LYS A 192 0.87 1.59 11.89
C LYS A 192 0.29 1.07 10.57
N LEU A 193 -0.32 1.93 9.77
CA LEU A 193 -0.90 1.55 8.48
C LEU A 193 0.15 0.94 7.55
N VAL A 194 1.20 1.69 7.20
CA VAL A 194 2.23 1.28 6.23
C VAL A 194 2.91 -0.01 6.67
N PHE A 195 3.42 -0.06 7.90
CA PHE A 195 4.19 -1.21 8.37
C PHE A 195 3.30 -2.46 8.58
N SER A 196 2.01 -2.29 8.90
CA SER A 196 1.08 -3.42 8.98
C SER A 196 0.78 -4.04 7.62
N ILE A 197 0.61 -3.22 6.57
CA ILE A 197 0.45 -3.72 5.21
C ILE A 197 1.74 -4.38 4.74
N ILE A 198 2.92 -3.80 5.00
CA ILE A 198 4.20 -4.44 4.68
C ILE A 198 4.31 -5.83 5.33
N SER A 199 3.99 -5.93 6.63
CA SER A 199 3.99 -7.21 7.33
C SER A 199 3.00 -8.20 6.73
N LEU A 200 1.79 -7.75 6.40
CA LEU A 200 0.77 -8.60 5.82
C LEU A 200 1.21 -9.12 4.44
N THR A 201 1.63 -8.23 3.53
CA THR A 201 2.10 -8.60 2.20
C THR A 201 3.29 -9.57 2.26
N THR A 202 4.20 -9.38 3.21
CA THR A 202 5.36 -10.27 3.41
C THR A 202 4.91 -11.69 3.80
N LYS A 203 3.99 -11.81 4.76
CA LYS A 203 3.44 -13.10 5.19
C LYS A 203 2.66 -13.80 4.08
N GLU A 204 1.86 -13.04 3.35
CA GLU A 204 1.05 -13.56 2.25
C GLU A 204 1.92 -14.01 1.09
N SER A 205 2.95 -13.24 0.74
CA SER A 205 3.92 -13.63 -0.28
C SER A 205 4.65 -14.92 0.12
N ALA A 206 5.15 -15.01 1.36
CA ALA A 206 5.78 -16.23 1.87
C ALA A 206 4.82 -17.44 1.86
N SER A 207 3.54 -17.24 2.18
CA SER A 207 2.53 -18.30 2.15
C SER A 207 2.21 -18.79 0.74
N ILE A 208 2.21 -17.91 -0.26
CA ILE A 208 1.80 -18.23 -1.63
C ILE A 208 2.99 -18.75 -2.45
N PHE A 209 4.16 -18.12 -2.28
CA PHE A 209 5.33 -18.35 -3.14
C PHE A 209 6.49 -19.08 -2.43
N GLY A 210 6.39 -19.31 -1.12
CA GLY A 210 7.44 -19.91 -0.31
C GLY A 210 8.68 -19.01 -0.16
N ASP A 211 9.77 -19.60 0.32
CA ASP A 211 11.05 -18.92 0.58
C ASP A 211 11.90 -18.79 -0.71
N ASN A 212 11.31 -18.26 -1.78
CA ASN A 212 12.04 -18.01 -3.02
C ASN A 212 12.80 -16.66 -2.92
N PRO A 213 14.14 -16.65 -3.01
CA PRO A 213 14.93 -15.44 -2.83
C PRO A 213 14.62 -14.34 -3.86
N ILE A 214 14.17 -14.70 -5.07
CA ILE A 214 13.77 -13.72 -6.09
C ILE A 214 12.56 -12.91 -5.61
N TYR A 215 11.56 -13.58 -5.06
CA TYR A 215 10.35 -12.96 -4.55
C TYR A 215 10.62 -12.23 -3.24
N THR A 216 11.37 -12.84 -2.32
CA THR A 216 11.78 -12.17 -1.07
C THR A 216 12.53 -10.86 -1.34
N ASN A 217 13.49 -10.85 -2.27
CA ASN A 217 14.20 -9.62 -2.65
C ASN A 217 13.27 -8.57 -3.25
N ARG A 218 12.25 -8.98 -4.01
CA ARG A 218 11.26 -8.07 -4.58
C ARG A 218 10.33 -7.49 -3.51
N ILE A 219 9.96 -8.26 -2.49
CA ILE A 219 9.24 -7.77 -1.30
C ILE A 219 10.09 -6.72 -0.57
N VAL A 220 11.38 -6.97 -0.39
CA VAL A 220 12.30 -6.00 0.23
C VAL A 220 12.27 -4.68 -0.55
N GLN A 221 12.53 -4.71 -1.86
CA GLN A 221 12.51 -3.49 -2.71
C GLN A 221 11.19 -2.74 -2.64
N TRP A 222 10.06 -3.46 -2.69
CA TRP A 222 8.74 -2.86 -2.57
C TRP A 222 8.53 -2.19 -1.21
N ALA A 223 8.93 -2.84 -0.12
CA ALA A 223 8.86 -2.27 1.22
C ALA A 223 9.78 -1.05 1.39
N GLU A 224 10.96 -1.04 0.74
CA GLU A 224 11.85 0.13 0.72
C GLU A 224 11.17 1.32 0.05
N TRP A 225 10.53 1.13 -1.11
CA TRP A 225 9.77 2.20 -1.80
C TRP A 225 8.61 2.73 -0.96
N ASP A 226 7.85 1.85 -0.29
CA ASP A 226 6.76 2.27 0.58
C ASP A 226 7.27 3.03 1.82
N ILE A 227 8.43 2.67 2.36
CA ILE A 227 9.07 3.42 3.46
C ILE A 227 9.56 4.79 2.97
N GLU A 228 10.14 4.89 1.78
CA GLU A 228 10.52 6.19 1.19
C GLU A 228 9.29 7.09 1.02
N TYR A 229 8.21 6.54 0.46
CA TYR A 229 6.94 7.23 0.30
C TYR A 229 6.35 7.68 1.65
N PHE A 230 6.38 6.79 2.65
CA PHE A 230 5.99 7.08 4.04
C PHE A 230 6.78 8.25 4.63
N VAL A 231 8.10 8.22 4.55
CA VAL A 231 8.97 9.26 5.12
C VAL A 231 8.70 10.61 4.47
N ARG A 232 8.50 10.62 3.14
CA ARG A 232 8.15 11.83 2.41
C ARG A 232 6.80 12.40 2.89
N LEU A 233 5.78 11.56 3.05
CA LEU A 233 4.48 11.99 3.57
C LEU A 233 4.56 12.54 5.00
N VAL A 234 5.34 11.92 5.87
CA VAL A 234 5.56 12.43 7.24
C VAL A 234 6.13 13.84 7.19
N LYS A 235 7.12 14.10 6.33
CA LYS A 235 7.76 15.41 6.18
C LYS A 235 6.79 16.45 5.64
N GLU A 236 6.08 16.13 4.55
CA GLU A 236 5.12 17.04 3.89
C GLU A 236 3.96 17.45 4.80
N ASN A 237 3.57 16.57 5.73
CA ASN A 237 2.44 16.78 6.62
C ASN A 237 2.85 17.09 8.07
N ALA A 238 4.14 17.34 8.32
CA ALA A 238 4.64 17.66 9.65
C ALA A 238 4.22 19.07 10.09
N PRO A 239 4.07 19.33 11.39
CA PRO A 239 4.04 20.69 11.93
C PRO A 239 5.31 21.45 11.55
N SER A 240 5.23 22.79 11.50
CA SER A 240 6.39 23.66 11.30
C SER A 240 7.55 23.27 12.24
N SER A 241 8.73 23.08 11.66
CA SER A 241 9.93 22.55 12.34
C SER A 241 10.36 23.36 13.56
N GLU A 242 10.04 24.66 13.63
CA GLU A 242 10.34 25.51 14.78
C GLU A 242 9.42 25.28 16.00
N THR A 243 8.44 24.36 15.92
CA THR A 243 7.44 24.14 16.96
C THR A 243 7.76 22.97 17.90
N VAL A 244 7.32 23.05 19.16
CA VAL A 244 7.45 21.96 20.16
C VAL A 244 6.69 20.70 19.68
N SER A 245 5.59 20.93 18.96
CA SER A 245 4.80 19.88 18.31
C SER A 245 5.58 19.12 17.25
N ALA A 246 6.43 19.79 16.45
CA ALA A 246 7.27 19.12 15.46
C ALA A 246 8.27 18.18 16.13
N LEU A 247 8.94 18.63 17.19
CA LEU A 247 9.87 17.80 17.95
C LEU A 247 9.19 16.55 18.54
N ARG A 248 7.99 16.72 19.09
CA ARG A 248 7.17 15.61 19.59
C ARG A 248 6.73 14.67 18.47
N ALA A 249 6.24 15.20 17.35
CA ALA A 249 5.76 14.40 16.22
C ALA A 249 6.89 13.58 15.58
N ALA A 250 8.09 14.18 15.47
CA ALA A 250 9.28 13.51 14.98
C ALA A 250 9.72 12.37 15.93
N SER A 251 9.76 12.60 17.25
CA SER A 251 10.09 11.55 18.23
C SER A 251 9.08 10.39 18.16
N ILE A 252 7.77 10.70 18.15
CA ILE A 252 6.71 9.70 18.04
C ILE A 252 6.84 8.90 16.74
N CYS A 253 7.13 9.57 15.62
CA CYS A 253 7.34 8.91 14.32
C CYS A 253 8.49 7.90 14.42
N VAL A 254 9.68 8.34 14.84
CA VAL A 254 10.87 7.50 14.94
C VAL A 254 10.61 6.30 15.86
N GLN A 255 10.04 6.54 17.04
CA GLN A 255 9.75 5.47 18.00
C GLN A 255 8.75 4.46 17.43
N ALA A 256 7.65 4.93 16.85
CA ALA A 256 6.61 4.06 16.29
C ALA A 256 7.16 3.24 15.11
N SER A 257 7.85 3.89 14.17
CA SER A 257 8.40 3.22 12.99
C SER A 257 9.49 2.21 13.36
N LEU A 258 10.39 2.53 14.31
CA LEU A 258 11.42 1.57 14.78
C LEU A 258 10.81 0.37 15.50
N ASN A 259 9.76 0.58 16.30
CA ASN A 259 9.04 -0.53 16.94
C ASN A 259 8.48 -1.49 15.88
N TYR A 260 7.89 -0.96 14.81
CA TYR A 260 7.39 -1.79 13.71
C TYR A 260 8.52 -2.43 12.90
N CYS A 261 9.63 -1.75 12.65
CA CYS A 261 10.81 -2.37 12.03
C CYS A 261 11.31 -3.57 12.84
N SER A 262 11.40 -3.44 14.17
CA SER A 262 11.76 -4.56 15.06
C SER A 262 10.80 -5.75 14.93
N MET A 263 9.49 -5.49 14.78
CA MET A 263 8.52 -6.55 14.52
C MET A 263 8.72 -7.21 13.14
N LEU A 264 9.06 -6.43 12.11
CA LEU A 264 9.34 -6.92 10.76
C LEU A 264 10.63 -7.73 10.66
N GLU A 265 11.61 -7.49 11.54
CA GLU A 265 12.86 -8.27 11.57
C GLU A 265 12.59 -9.77 11.84
N SER A 266 11.54 -10.09 12.60
CA SER A 266 11.09 -11.49 12.80
C SER A 266 10.59 -12.18 11.51
N GLN A 267 10.23 -11.39 10.49
CA GLN A 267 9.81 -11.84 9.16
C GLN A 267 10.94 -11.72 8.12
N GLY A 268 12.18 -11.50 8.57
CA GLY A 268 13.34 -11.39 7.70
C GLY A 268 13.55 -10.00 7.07
N LEU A 269 12.71 -9.01 7.38
CA LEU A 269 12.80 -7.65 6.83
C LEU A 269 13.56 -6.70 7.78
N LYS A 270 14.82 -6.42 7.44
CA LYS A 270 15.70 -5.54 8.23
C LYS A 270 15.70 -4.11 7.72
N LEU A 271 14.64 -3.35 8.03
CA LEU A 271 14.40 -2.00 7.48
C LEU A 271 14.83 -0.86 8.42
N SER A 272 15.21 -1.16 9.66
CA SER A 272 15.58 -0.18 10.70
C SER A 272 16.67 0.80 10.23
N LYS A 273 17.72 0.29 9.56
CA LYS A 273 18.84 1.12 9.07
C LYS A 273 18.39 2.09 7.97
N LEU A 274 17.61 1.61 7.00
CA LEU A 274 17.07 2.43 5.91
C LEU A 274 16.20 3.56 6.46
N LEU A 275 15.26 3.20 7.34
CA LEU A 275 14.36 4.15 7.99
C LEU A 275 15.12 5.29 8.68
N LEU A 276 16.16 4.96 9.46
CA LEU A 276 16.98 5.97 10.13
C LEU A 276 17.71 6.90 9.14
N VAL A 277 18.24 6.35 8.05
CA VAL A 277 18.89 7.15 7.00
C VAL A 277 17.90 8.13 6.35
N LEU A 278 16.67 7.68 6.06
CA LEU A 278 15.65 8.51 5.40
C LEU A 278 15.07 9.59 6.32
N LEU A 279 14.87 9.28 7.61
CA LEU A 279 14.34 10.22 8.60
C LEU A 279 15.38 11.21 9.11
N ARG A 280 16.68 10.87 9.06
CA ARG A 280 17.76 11.67 9.63
C ARG A 280 17.71 13.16 9.25
N PRO A 281 17.60 13.56 7.97
CA PRO A 281 17.57 14.99 7.62
C PRO A 281 16.42 15.75 8.28
N TYR A 282 15.25 15.12 8.40
CA TYR A 282 14.08 15.74 9.04
C TYR A 282 14.26 15.85 10.55
N ILE A 283 14.83 14.82 11.19
CA ILE A 283 15.12 14.86 12.63
C ILE A 283 16.15 15.95 12.94
N GLU A 284 17.23 16.03 12.16
CA GLU A 284 18.29 17.03 12.33
C GLU A 284 17.75 18.45 12.17
N GLU A 285 16.91 18.71 11.16
CA GLU A 285 16.26 20.00 10.95
C GLU A 285 15.37 20.40 12.14
N VAL A 286 14.48 19.49 12.57
CA VAL A 286 13.56 19.74 13.68
C VAL A 286 14.33 20.00 14.98
N LEU A 287 15.38 19.23 15.26
CA LEU A 287 16.23 19.43 16.43
C LEU A 287 16.90 20.81 16.39
N GLU A 288 17.59 21.12 15.29
CA GLU A 288 18.33 22.38 15.13
C GLU A 288 17.42 23.60 15.30
N LEU A 289 16.25 23.60 14.66
CA LEU A 289 15.29 24.70 14.76
C LEU A 289 14.67 24.83 16.15
N ASN A 290 14.40 23.70 16.83
CA ASN A 290 13.98 23.73 18.23
C ASN A 290 15.10 24.26 19.14
N PHE A 291 16.38 23.91 18.89
CA PHE A 291 17.53 24.43 19.65
C PHE A 291 17.67 25.93 19.51
N ARG A 292 17.55 26.45 18.29
CA ARG A 292 17.51 27.90 18.05
C ARG A 292 16.34 28.57 18.75
N ARG A 293 15.14 27.98 18.71
CA ARG A 293 13.97 28.52 19.45
C ARG A 293 14.24 28.56 20.95
N ALA A 294 14.69 27.45 21.55
CA ALA A 294 14.97 27.40 22.98
C ALA A 294 16.03 28.42 23.39
N ARG A 295 17.06 28.62 22.55
CA ARG A 295 18.07 29.65 22.76
C ARG A 295 17.49 31.07 22.66
N ARG A 296 16.63 31.36 21.68
CA ARG A 296 15.92 32.65 21.56
C ARG A 296 15.10 32.95 22.82
N LEU A 297 14.31 31.98 23.28
CA LEU A 297 13.52 32.10 24.51
C LEU A 297 14.36 32.43 25.74
N LEU A 298 15.61 31.97 25.82
CA LEU A 298 16.51 32.35 26.91
C LEU A 298 16.95 33.81 26.84
N PHE A 299 17.25 34.30 25.64
CA PHE A 299 17.64 35.70 25.47
C PHE A 299 16.47 36.64 25.80
N ASP A 300 15.26 36.31 25.36
CA ASP A 300 14.05 37.06 25.72
C ASP A 300 13.85 37.08 27.26
N LEU A 301 14.14 35.98 27.94
CA LEU A 301 14.07 35.89 29.41
C LEU A 301 15.18 36.64 30.15
N VAL A 302 16.32 36.88 29.49
CA VAL A 302 17.42 37.69 30.04
C VAL A 302 17.11 39.17 29.86
N GLU A 303 16.55 39.56 28.71
CA GLU A 303 16.14 40.95 28.43
C GLU A 303 14.96 41.40 29.31
N LEU A 304 14.06 40.48 29.68
CA LEU A 304 12.97 40.72 30.62
C LEU A 304 13.41 40.80 32.10
N ASP A 305 14.56 40.20 32.45
CA ASP A 305 15.16 40.27 33.80
C ASP A 305 15.89 41.61 34.03
N GLU A 306 16.41 42.21 32.96
CA GLU A 306 17.00 43.57 32.96
C GLU A 306 15.91 44.67 32.94
N SER A 307 14.71 44.36 32.41
CA SER A 307 13.54 45.25 32.36
C SER A 307 12.45 44.79 33.32
N LEU A 308 12.64 45.07 34.61
CA LEU A 308 11.68 44.74 35.68
C LEU A 308 10.22 45.09 35.30
N LEU A 309 9.42 44.06 35.00
CA LEU A 309 8.07 43.79 35.52
C LEU A 309 7.53 42.50 34.87
N PHE A 310 7.19 41.54 35.72
CA PHE A 310 6.75 40.19 35.39
C PHE A 310 5.55 40.17 34.44
N SER A 311 5.67 39.40 33.34
CA SER A 311 4.53 39.02 32.51
C SER A 311 3.82 37.80 33.11
N PRO A 312 2.48 37.81 33.26
CA PRO A 312 1.70 36.73 33.91
C PRO A 312 1.78 35.37 33.17
N HIS A 313 2.36 35.34 31.97
CA HIS A 313 2.61 34.10 31.24
C HIS A 313 3.69 33.21 31.90
N PHE A 314 4.63 33.81 32.64
CA PHE A 314 5.74 33.10 33.28
C PHE A 314 5.33 32.44 34.60
N GLU A 315 4.44 33.09 35.36
CA GLU A 315 3.91 32.58 36.63
C GLU A 315 3.06 31.31 36.43
N SER A 316 2.27 31.26 35.36
CA SER A 316 1.47 30.06 34.99
C SER A 316 2.35 28.85 34.66
N LEU A 317 3.53 29.07 34.07
CA LEU A 317 4.46 28.00 33.68
C LEU A 317 5.33 27.51 34.84
N LEU A 318 5.60 28.36 35.84
CA LEU A 318 6.37 28.04 37.05
C LEU A 318 5.51 27.52 38.21
N SER A 319 4.21 27.84 38.26
CA SER A 319 3.27 27.39 39.31
C SER A 319 3.22 25.86 39.47
N ALA A 320 3.57 25.09 38.42
CA ALA A 320 3.73 23.65 38.48
C ALA A 320 4.85 23.16 39.44
N PHE A 321 5.71 24.05 39.95
CA PHE A 321 6.80 23.74 40.87
C PHE A 321 6.52 24.12 42.34
N GLY A 322 5.30 24.53 42.67
CA GLY A 322 4.89 24.92 44.02
C GLY A 322 5.06 26.42 44.28
N THR A 323 4.35 26.94 45.28
CA THR A 323 4.35 28.35 45.68
C THR A 323 5.77 28.87 45.93
N ILE A 324 6.25 29.76 45.05
CA ILE A 324 7.52 30.46 45.22
C ILE A 324 7.20 31.91 45.62
N SER A 325 7.84 32.35 46.71
CA SER A 325 7.74 33.69 47.28
C SER A 325 8.32 34.76 46.33
N GLU A 326 7.73 35.96 46.43
CA GLU A 326 7.75 37.13 45.53
C GLU A 326 9.11 37.76 45.16
N THR A 327 10.26 37.15 45.47
CA THR A 327 11.57 37.78 45.23
C THR A 327 12.67 36.74 44.96
N ILE A 328 12.64 36.07 43.81
CA ILE A 328 13.77 35.22 43.38
C ILE A 328 14.12 35.51 41.91
N ARG A 329 15.24 36.23 41.77
CA ARG A 329 16.06 36.38 40.56
C ARG A 329 16.17 35.02 39.86
N VAL A 330 15.83 34.94 38.57
CA VAL A 330 15.86 33.68 37.83
C VAL A 330 17.31 33.21 37.71
N ASP A 331 17.73 32.30 38.60
CA ASP A 331 19.09 31.77 38.58
C ASP A 331 19.35 30.96 37.30
N SER A 332 20.62 30.94 36.88
CA SER A 332 21.15 30.15 35.77
C SER A 332 20.69 28.67 35.80
N GLY A 333 20.55 28.09 36.99
CA GLY A 333 20.01 26.74 37.17
C GLY A 333 18.53 26.59 36.76
N MET A 334 17.69 27.59 37.04
CA MET A 334 16.27 27.59 36.63
C MET A 334 16.14 27.74 35.11
N ARG A 335 16.98 28.59 34.49
CA ARG A 335 17.04 28.74 33.03
C ARG A 335 17.46 27.43 32.35
N PHE A 336 18.48 26.75 32.88
CA PHE A 336 18.91 25.44 32.39
C PHE A 336 17.79 24.39 32.48
N MET A 337 17.10 24.30 33.62
CA MET A 337 15.98 23.36 33.79
C MET A 337 14.80 23.64 32.86
N TYR A 338 14.54 24.92 32.56
CA TYR A 338 13.53 25.30 31.59
C TYR A 338 13.85 24.77 30.19
N ILE A 339 15.09 24.96 29.70
CA ILE A 339 15.53 24.44 28.39
C ILE A 339 15.39 22.92 28.34
N VAL A 340 15.91 22.25 29.37
CA VAL A 340 15.87 20.79 29.49
C VAL A 340 14.43 20.31 29.42
N LYS A 341 13.48 20.97 30.08
CA LYS A 341 12.06 20.62 30.01
C LYS A 341 11.45 20.88 28.62
N VAL A 342 11.77 22.01 27.98
CA VAL A 342 11.26 22.35 26.64
C VAL A 342 11.76 21.36 25.57
N MET A 343 12.96 20.80 25.76
CA MET A 343 13.59 19.88 24.80
C MET A 343 13.36 18.41 25.08
N LEU A 344 13.48 17.98 26.34
CA LEU A 344 13.36 16.56 26.68
C LEU A 344 11.91 16.09 26.76
N VAL A 345 10.97 16.92 27.24
CA VAL A 345 9.56 16.50 27.35
C VAL A 345 8.95 16.09 26.00
N PRO A 346 9.22 16.80 24.88
CA PRO A 346 8.78 16.35 23.56
C PRO A 346 9.48 15.09 23.05
N LEU A 347 10.76 14.90 23.37
CA LEU A 347 11.55 13.73 22.97
C LEU A 347 11.13 12.46 23.72
N PHE A 348 10.65 12.62 24.95
CA PHE A 348 10.38 11.54 25.88
C PHE A 348 8.97 11.63 26.49
N PRO A 349 7.91 11.56 25.67
CA PRO A 349 6.53 11.76 26.14
C PRO A 349 6.07 10.71 27.17
N PHE A 350 6.71 9.53 27.22
CA PHE A 350 6.34 8.43 28.11
C PHE A 350 7.27 8.22 29.32
N SER A 351 8.46 8.85 29.40
CA SER A 351 9.42 8.61 30.49
C SER A 351 9.57 9.76 31.50
N MET A 352 8.96 10.94 31.28
CA MET A 352 8.93 12.00 32.30
C MET A 352 7.63 11.97 33.13
N LYS A 353 7.43 10.89 33.90
CA LYS A 353 6.87 11.09 35.26
C LYS A 353 7.99 11.74 36.05
N CYS A 354 8.03 13.07 36.10
CA CYS A 354 9.02 13.82 36.86
C CYS A 354 9.23 13.16 38.22
N CYS A 355 10.39 12.54 38.43
CA CYS A 355 10.87 12.27 39.77
C CYS A 355 10.70 13.56 40.57
N LYS A 356 9.97 13.47 41.68
CA LYS A 356 9.94 14.50 42.72
C LYS A 356 11.40 14.77 43.11
N TRP A 357 12.02 15.78 42.52
CA TRP A 357 13.20 16.42 43.07
C TRP A 357 12.73 17.29 44.25
N ARG A 358 12.27 16.62 45.32
CA ARG A 358 12.04 17.28 46.61
C ARG A 358 13.36 17.29 47.33
N GLN A 359 13.93 18.50 47.50
CA GLN A 359 14.70 18.91 48.67
C GLN A 359 15.24 17.76 49.53
N THR A 360 16.30 17.11 49.07
CA THR A 360 17.16 16.32 49.95
C THR A 360 18.61 16.48 49.52
N ASN A 361 19.03 17.73 49.35
CA ASN A 361 20.45 18.07 49.38
C ASN A 361 20.85 18.45 50.81
N ARG A 362 20.87 17.44 51.67
CA ARG A 362 21.84 17.36 52.77
C ARG A 362 22.45 15.98 52.70
N SER A 363 23.73 15.96 52.32
CA SER A 363 24.68 14.86 52.50
C SER A 363 24.41 13.53 51.78
N ARG A 364 24.99 13.36 50.58
CA ARG A 364 26.08 12.40 50.28
C ARG A 364 26.10 11.98 48.81
N ASN A 365 27.32 11.89 48.29
CA ASN A 365 27.75 11.29 47.03
C ASN A 365 26.94 10.07 46.61
N GLN A 366 26.48 10.05 45.35
CA GLN A 366 26.71 8.93 44.43
C GLN A 366 26.26 9.30 43.00
N ALA A 367 27.19 9.11 42.07
CA ALA A 367 26.97 9.16 40.63
C ALA A 367 26.15 7.96 40.19
N ILE A 368 25.20 8.14 39.27
CA ILE A 368 24.63 7.05 38.48
C ILE A 368 24.51 7.54 37.03
N LEU A 369 25.36 6.95 36.18
CA LEU A 369 25.22 6.86 34.73
C LEU A 369 23.93 6.12 34.38
N LEU A 370 23.25 6.52 33.30
CA LEU A 370 22.27 5.67 32.64
C LEU A 370 22.61 5.52 31.16
N VAL A 371 22.77 4.25 30.79
CA VAL A 371 22.77 3.64 29.46
C VAL A 371 21.42 3.83 28.79
#